data_AF-A0A8C0WBH0-F1
#
_entry.id   AF-A0A8C0WBH0-F1
#
_cell.length_a   1.000
_cell.length_b   1.000
_cell.length_c   1.000
_cell.angle_alpha   90.00
_cell.angle_beta   90.00
_cell.angle_gamma   90.00
#
_symmetry.space_group_name_H-M   'P 1'
#
loop_
_entity.id
_entity.type
_entity.pdbx_description
1 polymer ?
#
loop_
_entity_poly.entity_id
_entity_poly.type
_entity_poly.pdbx_seq_one_letter_code
_entity_poly.pdbx_strand_id
1 'polypeptide(L)'
;MVHAVSDPSTSSGRLTEPDPSHTLEERVVHWYFKLLDKNSSGDIGKKEIKPFKRFLRKKSKPKKCVKKFVEYCDVNNDKSISVQELMGCLGVSKEEAPRGNAESTSNRQPRKQG
;
A
#
# COMPACT_ATOMS: atom_id res chain seq x y z
N MET A 1 -24.56 -19.81 -30.70
CA MET A 1 -23.98 -18.74 -29.86
C MET A 1 -24.77 -18.75 -28.56
N VAL A 2 -24.23 -19.35 -27.50
CA VAL A 2 -24.95 -19.46 -26.22
C VAL A 2 -24.56 -18.25 -25.36
N HIS A 3 -25.52 -17.40 -25.05
CA HIS A 3 -25.30 -16.31 -24.10
C HIS A 3 -25.44 -16.90 -22.69
N ALA A 4 -24.35 -16.88 -21.94
CA ALA A 4 -24.37 -17.24 -20.52
C ALA A 4 -25.09 -16.13 -19.75
N VAL A 5 -26.30 -16.42 -19.28
CA VAL A 5 -27.01 -15.61 -18.28
C VAL A 5 -26.22 -15.68 -16.98
N SER A 6 -25.75 -14.54 -16.49
CA SER A 6 -25.16 -14.42 -15.16
C SER A 6 -26.21 -13.82 -14.22
N ASP A 7 -26.72 -14.65 -13.31
CA ASP A 7 -27.65 -14.25 -12.25
C ASP A 7 -26.97 -13.26 -11.27
N PRO A 8 -27.59 -12.11 -10.95
CA PRO A 8 -27.04 -11.13 -10.02
C PRO A 8 -27.54 -11.42 -8.61
N SER A 9 -27.12 -12.53 -7.99
CA SER A 9 -27.52 -12.84 -6.60
C SER A 9 -26.54 -13.80 -5.93
N THR A 10 -25.37 -13.32 -5.52
CA THR A 10 -24.62 -13.90 -4.39
C THR A 10 -23.66 -12.86 -3.80
N SER A 11 -24.25 -12.01 -2.97
CA SER A 11 -23.62 -11.00 -2.12
C SER A 11 -22.98 -11.65 -0.89
N SER A 12 -21.67 -11.91 -0.95
CA SER A 12 -20.69 -11.85 0.16
C SER A 12 -19.51 -12.78 -0.13
N GLY A 13 -18.39 -12.21 -0.57
CA GLY A 13 -17.11 -12.91 -0.62
C GLY A 13 -16.55 -13.23 -2.02
N ARG A 14 -17.27 -12.93 -3.11
CA ARG A 14 -16.66 -12.98 -4.45
C ARG A 14 -15.76 -11.76 -4.60
N LEU A 15 -14.45 -11.97 -4.52
CA LEU A 15 -13.47 -10.97 -4.90
C LEU A 15 -13.84 -10.47 -6.30
N THR A 16 -14.05 -9.16 -6.46
CA THR A 16 -14.33 -8.57 -7.78
C THR A 16 -13.25 -9.06 -8.73
N GLU A 17 -13.68 -9.61 -9.86
CA GLU A 17 -12.77 -10.16 -10.86
C GLU A 17 -11.74 -9.08 -11.21
N PRO A 18 -10.43 -9.39 -11.08
CA PRO A 18 -9.41 -8.41 -11.38
C PRO A 18 -9.48 -8.04 -12.86
N ASP A 19 -9.33 -6.75 -13.17
CA ASP A 19 -9.30 -6.27 -14.55
C ASP A 19 -8.23 -7.04 -15.35
N PRO A 20 -8.60 -7.67 -16.49
CA PRO A 20 -7.66 -8.46 -17.30
C PRO A 20 -6.52 -7.61 -17.88
N SER A 21 -6.63 -6.27 -17.88
CA SER A 21 -5.55 -5.37 -18.30
C SER A 21 -4.47 -5.16 -17.22
N HIS A 22 -4.73 -5.53 -15.96
CA HIS A 22 -3.76 -5.39 -14.88
C HIS A 22 -2.65 -6.44 -14.95
N THR A 23 -1.42 -6.01 -14.66
CA THR A 23 -0.26 -6.86 -14.41
C THR A 23 -0.49 -7.80 -13.21
N LEU A 24 0.36 -8.82 -13.04
CA LEU A 24 0.23 -9.73 -11.90
C LEU A 24 0.38 -8.97 -10.58
N GLU A 25 1.34 -8.04 -10.54
CA GLU A 25 1.66 -7.21 -9.39
C GLU A 25 0.47 -6.32 -9.00
N GLU A 26 -0.14 -5.65 -9.99
CA GLU A 26 -1.33 -4.82 -9.79
C GLU A 26 -2.48 -5.65 -9.21
N ARG A 27 -2.74 -6.84 -9.78
CA ARG A 27 -3.80 -7.73 -9.28
C ARG A 27 -3.56 -8.18 -7.84
N VAL A 28 -2.32 -8.49 -7.47
CA VAL A 28 -1.95 -8.86 -6.10
C VAL A 28 -2.15 -7.69 -5.15
N VAL A 29 -1.76 -6.47 -5.54
CA VAL A 29 -1.96 -5.28 -4.71
C VAL A 29 -3.46 -5.01 -4.51
N HIS A 30 -4.27 -5.03 -5.57
CA HIS A 30 -5.72 -4.85 -5.46
C HIS A 30 -6.39 -5.90 -4.56
N TRP A 31 -6.01 -7.17 -4.72
CA TRP A 31 -6.52 -8.24 -3.86
C TRP A 31 -6.17 -7.98 -2.39
N TYR A 32 -4.92 -7.66 -2.12
CA TYR A 32 -4.45 -7.47 -0.75
C TYR A 32 -5.00 -6.19 -0.13
N PHE A 33 -5.20 -5.13 -0.92
CA PHE A 33 -5.86 -3.90 -0.52
C PHE A 33 -7.27 -4.18 0.02
N LYS A 34 -8.09 -4.96 -0.71
CA LYS A 34 -9.44 -5.36 -0.25
C LYS A 34 -9.43 -6.19 1.03
N LEU A 35 -8.35 -6.90 1.31
CA LEU A 35 -8.21 -7.64 2.57
C LEU A 35 -7.87 -6.71 3.76
N LEU A 36 -7.25 -5.56 3.48
CA LEU A 36 -6.89 -4.55 4.48
C LEU A 36 -8.03 -3.58 4.75
N ASP A 37 -8.69 -3.08 3.69
CA ASP A 37 -9.85 -2.18 3.72
C ASP A 37 -11.12 -2.95 4.15
N LYS A 38 -11.31 -3.08 5.47
CA LYS A 38 -12.40 -3.86 6.06
C LYS A 38 -13.68 -3.06 6.16
N ASN A 39 -13.57 -1.75 6.30
CA ASN A 39 -14.70 -0.84 6.34
C ASN A 39 -15.19 -0.44 4.93
N SER A 40 -14.51 -0.87 3.86
CA SER A 40 -14.85 -0.54 2.47
C SER A 40 -14.85 0.96 2.20
N SER A 41 -13.95 1.71 2.83
CA SER A 41 -13.84 3.16 2.65
C SER A 41 -13.04 3.56 1.41
N GLY A 42 -12.34 2.62 0.78
CA GLY A 42 -11.51 2.87 -0.40
C GLY A 42 -10.08 3.33 -0.08
N ASP A 43 -9.72 3.31 1.21
CA ASP A 43 -8.45 3.76 1.76
C ASP A 43 -8.05 2.92 2.98
N ILE A 44 -6.76 2.66 3.18
CA ILE A 44 -6.28 1.89 4.33
C ILE A 44 -6.06 2.83 5.50
N GLY A 45 -7.02 2.86 6.42
CA GLY A 45 -6.96 3.72 7.60
C GLY A 45 -5.96 3.27 8.66
N LYS A 46 -5.78 4.11 9.69
CA LYS A 46 -4.87 3.85 10.83
C LYS A 46 -5.11 2.51 11.55
N LYS A 47 -6.36 2.04 11.59
CA LYS A 47 -6.72 0.76 12.23
C LYS A 47 -6.39 -0.46 11.35
N GLU A 48 -6.35 -0.27 10.04
CA GLU A 48 -6.22 -1.32 9.03
C GLU A 48 -4.78 -1.49 8.55
N ILE A 49 -3.95 -0.45 8.64
CA ILE A 49 -2.54 -0.50 8.25
C ILE A 49 -1.67 -1.38 9.17
N LYS A 50 -2.15 -1.69 10.38
CA LYS A 50 -1.39 -2.43 11.41
C LYS A 50 -0.94 -3.83 10.94
N PRO A 51 -1.82 -4.70 10.41
CA PRO A 51 -1.41 -5.99 9.81
C PRO A 51 -0.40 -5.80 8.68
N PHE A 52 -0.56 -4.80 7.81
CA PHE A 52 0.38 -4.56 6.72
C PHE A 52 1.76 -4.14 7.21
N LYS A 53 1.87 -3.20 8.15
CA LYS A 53 3.15 -2.84 8.78
C LYS A 53 3.79 -4.02 9.53
N ARG A 54 3.01 -4.98 10.04
CA ARG A 54 3.56 -6.22 10.63
C ARG A 54 4.17 -7.11 9.56
N PHE A 55 3.50 -7.28 8.42
CA PHE A 55 4.01 -8.03 7.28
C PHE A 55 5.31 -7.41 6.74
N LEU A 56 5.32 -6.10 6.47
CA LEU A 56 6.50 -5.39 5.99
C LEU A 56 7.67 -5.46 6.99
N ARG A 57 7.44 -5.39 8.30
CA ARG A 57 8.52 -5.57 9.30
C ARG A 57 9.16 -6.96 9.28
N LYS A 58 8.42 -7.98 8.81
CA LYS A 58 8.92 -9.36 8.69
C LYS A 58 9.68 -9.56 7.38
N LYS A 59 9.24 -8.90 6.30
CA LYS A 59 9.75 -9.10 4.94
C LYS A 59 10.76 -8.06 4.47
N SER A 60 10.70 -6.83 5.00
CA SER A 60 11.51 -5.70 4.56
C SER A 60 12.36 -5.16 5.72
N LYS A 61 13.67 -5.01 5.46
CA LYS A 61 14.63 -4.33 6.34
C LYS A 61 15.15 -3.08 5.63
N PRO A 62 15.38 -1.96 6.35
CA PRO A 62 15.35 -1.80 7.80
C PRO A 62 13.95 -1.47 8.38
N LYS A 63 13.71 -1.85 9.64
CA LYS A 63 12.42 -1.63 10.34
C LYS A 63 12.03 -0.15 10.48
N LYS A 64 13.01 0.76 10.45
CA LYS A 64 12.78 2.21 10.56
C LYS A 64 11.98 2.74 9.37
N CYS A 65 12.27 2.29 8.15
CA CYS A 65 11.53 2.68 6.95
C CYS A 65 10.07 2.23 7.04
N VAL A 66 9.81 1.00 7.52
CA VAL A 66 8.43 0.50 7.68
C VAL A 66 7.63 1.31 8.71
N LYS A 67 8.28 1.86 9.76
CA LYS A 67 7.61 2.74 10.72
C LYS A 67 7.06 4.00 10.03
N LYS A 68 7.88 4.57 9.13
CA LYS A 68 7.61 5.77 8.33
C LYS A 68 6.85 5.51 7.04
N PHE A 69 6.46 4.26 6.76
CA PHE A 69 5.82 3.89 5.49
C PHE A 69 4.64 4.80 5.12
N VAL A 70 3.66 4.96 6.01
CA VAL A 70 2.49 5.82 5.73
C VAL A 70 2.91 7.27 5.49
N GLU A 71 3.85 7.80 6.28
CA GLU A 71 4.33 9.18 6.14
C GLU A 71 5.01 9.45 4.79
N TYR A 72 5.54 8.43 4.13
CA TYR A 72 6.13 8.56 2.80
C TYR A 72 5.17 8.24 1.65
N CYS A 73 4.16 7.42 1.91
CA CYS A 73 3.25 6.93 0.89
C CYS A 73 1.96 7.74 0.80
N ASP A 74 1.59 8.42 1.87
CA ASP A 74 0.45 9.33 1.95
C ASP A 74 0.84 10.67 1.30
N VAL A 75 0.65 10.76 -0.02
CA VAL A 75 1.06 11.92 -0.82
C VAL A 75 0.10 13.08 -0.61
N ASN A 76 -1.19 12.77 -0.44
CA ASN A 76 -2.24 13.77 -0.25
C ASN A 76 -2.39 14.22 1.23
N ASN A 77 -1.69 13.58 2.17
CA ASN A 77 -1.66 13.84 3.61
C ASN A 77 -3.00 13.67 4.33
N ASP A 78 -3.86 12.75 3.84
CA ASP A 78 -5.17 12.46 4.44
C ASP A 78 -5.11 11.47 5.62
N LYS A 79 -3.91 10.93 5.93
CA LYS A 79 -3.61 9.96 6.99
C LYS A 79 -4.16 8.55 6.72
N SER A 80 -4.54 8.27 5.49
CA SER A 80 -4.80 6.92 5.00
C SER A 80 -3.94 6.65 3.76
N ILE A 81 -4.15 5.50 3.12
CA ILE A 81 -3.39 5.11 1.93
C ILE A 81 -4.39 4.58 0.92
N SER A 82 -4.53 5.29 -0.19
CA SER A 82 -5.30 4.84 -1.35
C SER A 82 -4.60 3.69 -2.09
N VAL A 83 -5.33 3.00 -2.96
CA VAL A 83 -4.76 1.91 -3.77
C VAL A 83 -3.64 2.40 -4.69
N GLN A 84 -3.77 3.62 -5.22
CA GLN A 84 -2.79 4.22 -6.12
C GLN A 84 -1.49 4.56 -5.38
N GLU A 85 -1.60 5.13 -4.19
CA GLU A 85 -0.45 5.40 -3.32
C GLU A 85 0.26 4.10 -2.90
N LEU A 86 -0.50 3.07 -2.56
CA LEU A 86 0.06 1.77 -2.22
C LEU A 86 0.83 1.16 -3.39
N MET A 87 0.26 1.21 -4.60
CA MET A 87 0.91 0.71 -5.81
C MET A 87 2.19 1.49 -6.12
N GLY A 88 2.14 2.83 -6.05
CA GLY A 88 3.32 3.68 -6.23
C GLY A 88 4.43 3.37 -5.22
N CYS A 89 4.07 3.23 -3.94
CA CYS A 89 5.03 2.91 -2.89
C CYS A 89 5.63 1.50 -2.96
N LEU A 90 4.94 0.56 -3.59
CA LEU A 90 5.45 -0.79 -3.84
C LEU A 90 6.16 -0.93 -5.19
N GLY A 91 6.18 0.14 -6.00
CA GLY A 91 6.79 0.14 -7.33
C GLY A 91 6.01 -0.66 -8.37
N VAL A 92 4.69 -0.77 -8.19
CA VAL A 92 3.79 -1.53 -9.07
C VAL A 92 3.24 -0.68 -10.21
N SER A 93 3.20 0.65 -10.03
CA SER A 93 2.75 1.58 -11.07
C SER A 93 3.85 1.86 -12.11
N LYS A 94 3.46 1.99 -13.38
CA LYS A 94 4.29 2.61 -14.42
C LYS A 94 4.28 4.13 -14.23
N GLU A 95 5.47 4.71 -14.16
CA GLU A 95 5.82 6.13 -13.98
C GLU A 95 5.84 6.74 -12.56
N GLU A 96 7.09 6.97 -12.13
CA GLU A 96 7.63 8.08 -11.33
C GLU A 96 6.86 8.47 -10.05
N ALA A 97 6.97 7.64 -9.01
CA ALA A 97 7.02 8.21 -7.67
C ALA A 97 8.33 9.03 -7.57
N PRO A 98 8.31 10.31 -7.16
CA PRO A 98 9.55 11.03 -6.90
C PRO A 98 10.28 10.26 -5.81
N ARG A 99 11.46 9.73 -6.13
CA ARG A 99 12.35 9.11 -5.16
C ARG A 99 12.65 10.18 -4.11
N GLY A 100 11.93 10.15 -2.99
CA GLY A 100 12.12 11.04 -1.87
C GLY A 100 13.59 11.00 -1.47
N ASN A 101 14.29 12.08 -1.80
CA ASN A 101 15.69 12.26 -1.49
C ASN A 101 15.79 12.25 0.05
N ALA A 102 16.34 11.18 0.61
CA ALA A 102 16.65 11.10 2.03
C ALA A 102 17.84 12.03 2.31
N GLU A 103 17.59 13.33 2.37
CA GLU A 103 18.59 14.31 2.77
C GLU A 103 18.89 14.11 4.26
N SER A 104 19.95 13.35 4.50
CA SER A 104 20.48 13.07 5.83
C SER A 104 21.22 14.31 6.32
N THR A 105 20.53 15.25 6.96
CA THR A 105 21.21 16.24 7.80
C THR A 105 21.66 15.58 9.11
N SER A 106 22.73 14.80 9.03
CA SER A 106 23.44 14.27 10.20
C SER A 106 24.30 15.39 10.79
N ASN A 107 23.69 16.27 11.59
CA ASN A 107 24.46 17.17 12.44
C ASN A 107 24.94 16.38 13.68
N ARG A 108 25.99 15.55 13.53
CA ARG A 108 26.70 14.93 14.65
C ARG A 108 27.69 15.95 15.21
N GLN A 109 27.33 16.62 16.30
CA GLN A 109 28.31 17.32 17.12
C GLN A 109 29.28 16.30 17.76
N PRO A 110 30.60 16.58 17.77
CA PRO A 110 31.57 15.72 18.45
C PRO A 110 31.47 15.89 19.97
N ARG A 111 31.42 14.75 20.66
CA ARG A 111 31.47 14.62 22.12
C ARG A 111 32.86 15.04 22.61
N LYS A 112 32.98 16.15 23.34
CA LYS A 112 34.23 16.50 24.05
C LYS A 112 34.37 15.61 25.29
N GLN A 113 35.53 14.95 25.39
CA GLN A 113 36.05 14.40 26.64
C GLN A 113 36.56 15.57 27.50
N GLY A 114 36.24 15.51 28.78
CA GLY A 114 36.69 16.38 29.87
C GLY A 114 36.26 15.74 31.16
#